data_AF-A0A645DXF2-F1
#
_entry.id   AF-A0A645DXF2-F1
#
_cell.length_a   1.000
_cell.length_b   1.000
_cell.length_c   1.000
_cell.angle_alpha   90.00
_cell.angle_beta   90.00
_cell.angle_gamma   90.00
#
_symmetry.space_group_name_H-M   'P 1'
#
loop_
_entity.id
_entity.type
_entity.pdbx_description
1 polymer ?
#
loop_
_entity_poly.entity_id
_entity_poly.type
_entity_poly.pdbx_seq_one_letter_code
_entity_poly.pdbx_strand_id
1 'polypeptide(L)' 'MAKMRLKLATPQDVRRTLARVANMTINGEIDPKAANTIILACNAVLSSLRTDEQQKKIDEPEKLLEEVTRGS' A
#
# COMPACT_ATOMS: atom_id res chain seq x y z
N MET A 1 10.54 -20.78 14.79
CA MET A 1 10.48 -20.12 13.46
C MET A 1 10.41 -18.61 13.67
N ALA A 2 11.22 -17.82 12.97
CA ALA A 2 11.16 -16.36 13.08
C ALA A 2 9.83 -15.87 12.48
N LYS A 3 9.08 -15.02 13.19
CA LYS A 3 7.83 -14.43 12.68
C LYS A 3 8.15 -13.49 11.52
N MET A 4 7.59 -13.77 10.34
CA MET A 4 7.72 -12.87 9.20
C MET A 4 6.96 -11.57 9.48
N ARG A 5 7.66 -10.43 9.48
CA ARG A 5 7.04 -9.10 9.54
C ARG A 5 7.08 -8.48 8.15
N LEU A 6 5.91 -8.15 7.62
CA LEU A 6 5.78 -7.44 6.35
C LEU A 6 5.89 -5.93 6.60
N LYS A 7 6.65 -5.23 5.76
CA LYS A 7 6.69 -3.77 5.75
C LYS A 7 5.87 -3.31 4.54
N LEU A 8 4.78 -2.58 4.79
CA LEU A 8 3.79 -2.20 3.78
C LEU A 8 3.46 -0.69 3.82
N ALA A 9 4.37 0.14 4.34
CA ALA A 9 4.12 1.56 4.60
C ALA A 9 4.07 2.42 3.33
N THR A 10 4.72 1.98 2.25
CA THR A 10 4.80 2.72 0.98
C THR A 10 4.58 1.78 -0.20
N PRO A 11 4.20 2.29 -1.38
CA PRO A 11 4.10 1.46 -2.58
C PRO A 11 5.41 0.71 -2.90
N GLN A 12 6.57 1.32 -2.60
CA GLN A 12 7.87 0.68 -2.79
C GLN A 12 8.10 -0.48 -1.82
N ASP A 13 7.70 -0.33 -0.55
CA ASP A 13 7.79 -1.41 0.44
C ASP A 13 6.87 -2.60 0.06
N VAL A 14 5.67 -2.31 -0.46
CA VAL A 14 4.75 -3.34 -0.97
C VAL A 14 5.36 -4.08 -2.16
N ARG A 15 5.94 -3.37 -3.14
CA ARG A 15 6.62 -3.99 -4.29
C ARG A 15 7.77 -4.91 -3.86
N ARG A 16 8.61 -4.46 -2.92
CA ARG A 16 9.70 -5.29 -2.36
C ARG A 16 9.16 -6.52 -1.65
N THR A 17 8.06 -6.39 -0.92
CA THR A 17 7.40 -7.52 -0.25
C THR A 17 6.87 -8.54 -1.27
N LEU A 18 6.17 -8.09 -2.30
CA LEU A 18 5.65 -8.97 -3.36
C LEU A 18 6.77 -9.72 -4.09
N ALA A 19 7.89 -9.06 -4.39
CA ALA A 19 9.05 -9.69 -5.01
C ALA A 19 9.64 -10.80 -4.12
N ARG A 20 9.73 -10.57 -2.80
CA ARG A 20 10.17 -11.60 -1.85
C ARG A 20 9.21 -12.79 -1.80
N VAL A 21 7.91 -12.52 -1.72
CA VAL A 21 6.87 -13.57 -1.70
C VAL A 21 6.90 -14.41 -2.97
N ALA A 22 7.07 -13.77 -4.14
CA ALA A 22 7.20 -14.48 -5.41
C ALA A 22 8.41 -15.43 -5.40
N ASN A 23 9.59 -14.95 -4.97
CA ASN A 23 10.80 -15.75 -4.85
C ASN A 23 10.63 -16.92 -3.86
N MET A 24 10.04 -16.67 -2.69
CA MET A 24 9.76 -17.72 -1.70
C MET A 24 8.78 -18.77 -2.26
N THR A 25 7.82 -18.35 -3.09
CA THR A 25 6.82 -19.26 -3.66
C THR A 25 7.46 -20.19 -4.69
N ILE A 26 8.27 -19.65 -5.62
CA ILE A 26 8.93 -20.45 -6.66
C ILE A 26 10.00 -21.40 -6.07
N ASN A 27 10.60 -21.03 -4.93
CA ASN A 27 11.55 -21.86 -4.21
C ASN A 27 10.89 -22.88 -3.26
N GLY A 28 9.55 -22.88 -3.14
CA GLY A 28 8.82 -23.77 -2.23
C GLY A 28 8.96 -23.44 -0.74
N GLU A 29 9.45 -22.24 -0.41
CA GLU A 29 9.64 -21.77 0.97
C GLU A 29 8.34 -21.28 1.63
N ILE A 30 7.30 -21.01 0.82
CA ILE A 30 5.97 -20.62 1.28
C ILE A 30 4.91 -21.39 0.48
N ASP A 31 3.87 -21.83 1.20
CA ASP A 31 2.70 -22.45 0.57
C ASP A 31 1.96 -21.44 -0.35
N PRO A 32 1.51 -21.86 -1.56
CA PRO A 32 0.82 -20.97 -2.49
C PRO A 32 -0.42 -20.27 -1.90
N LYS A 33 -1.15 -20.89 -0.98
CA LYS A 33 -2.32 -20.28 -0.33
C LYS A 33 -1.90 -19.15 0.60
N ALA A 34 -0.81 -19.34 1.33
CA ALA A 34 -0.22 -18.29 2.16
C ALA A 34 0.33 -17.13 1.29
N ALA A 35 1.01 -17.44 0.19
CA ALA A 35 1.47 -16.45 -0.78
C ALA A 35 0.31 -15.60 -1.34
N ASN A 36 -0.76 -16.25 -1.80
CA ASN A 36 -1.95 -15.58 -2.32
C ASN A 36 -2.62 -14.67 -1.28
N THR A 37 -2.68 -15.12 -0.02
CA THR A 37 -3.21 -14.31 1.09
C THR A 37 -2.39 -13.03 1.27
N ILE A 38 -1.06 -13.12 1.20
CA ILE A 38 -0.17 -11.96 1.30
C ILE A 38 -0.35 -11.03 0.10
N ILE A 39 -0.46 -11.57 -1.12
CA ILE A 39 -0.71 -10.78 -2.34
C ILE A 39 -2.02 -9.98 -2.20
N LEU A 40 -3.09 -10.61 -1.70
CA LEU A 40 -4.37 -9.94 -1.48
C LEU A 40 -4.24 -8.80 -0.46
N ALA A 41 -3.53 -9.02 0.65
CA ALA A 41 -3.27 -7.98 1.65
C ALA A 41 -2.46 -6.81 1.06
N CYS A 42 -1.44 -7.10 0.25
CA CYS A 42 -0.66 -6.09 -0.47
C CYS A 42 -1.53 -5.25 -1.43
N ASN A 43 -2.46 -5.89 -2.15
CA ASN A 43 -3.38 -5.19 -3.06
C ASN A 43 -4.35 -4.28 -2.32
N ALA A 44 -4.85 -4.72 -1.15
CA ALA A 44 -5.69 -3.89 -0.28
C ALA A 44 -4.93 -2.66 0.23
N VAL A 45 -3.68 -2.83 0.66
CA VAL A 45 -2.83 -1.72 1.10
C VAL A 45 -2.53 -0.74 -0.03
N LEU A 46 -2.19 -1.22 -1.23
CA LEU A 46 -1.96 -0.34 -2.38
C LEU A 46 -3.20 0.47 -2.75
N SER A 47 -4.38 -0.15 -2.65
CA SER A 47 -5.65 0.54 -2.88
C SER A 47 -5.86 1.66 -1.86
N SER A 48 -5.62 1.38 -0.57
CA SER A 48 -5.69 2.38 0.51
C SER A 48 -4.71 3.53 0.30
N LEU A 49 -3.42 3.22 0.03
CA LEU A 49 -2.39 4.24 -0.19
C LEU A 49 -2.73 5.15 -1.37
N ARG A 50 -3.28 4.58 -2.45
CA ARG A 50 -3.74 5.35 -3.61
C ARG A 50 -4.90 6.26 -3.24
N THR A 51 -5.89 5.77 -2.50
CA THR A 51 -7.03 6.59 -2.04
C THR A 51 -6.54 7.74 -1.16
N ASP A 52 -5.61 7.51 -0.24
CA ASP A 52 -5.05 8.55 0.62
C ASP A 52 -4.30 9.62 -0.19
N GLU A 53 -3.51 9.22 -1.18
CA GLU A 53 -2.82 10.15 -2.10
C GLU A 53 -3.82 10.96 -2.95
N GLN A 54 -4.91 10.34 -3.39
CA GLN A 54 -5.96 11.02 -4.14
C GLN A 54 -6.71 12.02 -3.26
N GLN A 55 -7.02 11.66 -2.02
CA GLN A 55 -7.70 12.55 -1.08
C GLN A 55 -6.87 13.80 -0.78
N LYS A 56 -5.56 13.65 -0.57
CA LYS A 56 -4.66 14.81 -0.37
C LYS A 56 -4.70 15.81 -1.53
N LYS A 57 -4.78 15.32 -2.77
CA LYS A 57 -4.89 16.17 -3.97
C LYS A 57 -6.22 16.90 -4.10
N ILE A 58 -7.26 16.45 -3.38
CA ILE A 58 -8.56 17.11 -3.28
C ILE A 58 -8.54 18.12 -2.13
N ASP A 59 -8.02 17.72 -0.97
CA ASP A 59 -7.96 18.57 0.21
C ASP A 59 -7.10 19.83 0.02
N GLU A 60 -6.02 19.74 -0.75
CA GLU A 60 -5.13 20.87 -1.06
C GLU A 60 -5.87 22.04 -1.76
N PRO A 61 -6.51 21.84 -2.92
CA PRO A 61 -7.28 22.90 -3.57
C PRO A 61 -8.52 23.33 -2.77
N GLU A 62 -9.20 22.42 -2.06
CA GLU A 62 -10.33 22.79 -1.19
C GLU A 62 -9.93 23.81 -0.13
N LYS A 63 -8.78 23.61 0.53
CA LYS A 63 -8.24 24.57 1.50
C LYS A 63 -7.93 25.93 0.89
N LEU A 64 -7.31 25.93 -0.30
CA LEU A 64 -7.00 27.18 -1.00
C LEU A 64 -8.28 27.95 -1.39
N LEU A 65 -9.33 27.23 -1.81
CA LEU A 65 -10.63 27.82 -2.12
C LEU A 65 -11.30 28.40 -0.86
N GLU A 66 -11.24 27.70 0.27
CA GLU A 66 -11.74 28.21 1.55
C GLU A 66 -11.03 29.49 2.00
N GLU A 67 -9.70 29.57 1.86
CA GLU A 67 -8.93 30.76 2.22
C GLU A 67 -9.33 31.97 1.36
N VAL A 68 -9.51 31.78 0.05
CA VAL A 68 -9.93 32.85 -0.88
C VAL A 68 -11.36 33.31 -0.61
N THR A 69 -12.29 32.38 -0.38
CA THR A 69 -13.71 32.70 -0.13
C THR A 69 -13.95 33.32 1.23
N ARG A 70 -13.16 33.00 2.25
CA ARG A 70 -13.27 33.58 3.61
C ARG A 70 -12.59 34.95 3.73
N GLY A 71 -11.72 35.31 2.79
CA GLY A 71 -11.04 36.60 2.70
C GLY A 71 -11.75 37.66 1.84
N SER A 72 -12.96 37.37 1.32
CA SER A 72 -13.80 38.28 0.52
C SER A 72 -14.97 38.83 1.32
#